data_AF-A0A535IVY0-F1
#
_entry.id   AF-A0A535IVY0-F1
#
_cell.length_a   1.000
_cell.length_b   1.000
_cell.length_c   1.000
_cell.angle_alpha   90.00
_cell.angle_beta   90.00
_cell.angle_gamma   90.00
#
_symmetry.space_group_name_H-M   'P 1'
#
loop_
_entity.id
_entity.type
_entity.pdbx_description
1 polymer ?
#
loop_
_entity_poly.entity_id
_entity_poly.type
_entity_poly.pdbx_seq_one_letter_code
_entity_poly.pdbx_strand_id
1 'polypeptide(L)'
;MPSREGRFEQATLAARRGLVRFGEEVRRARLDAGLSQTRAGLSAGVSHTQVSRIEAGSSAHIGIVQLARVAAAVGLDLSIRAYPGPDPIRDLGHLRLLERFRSTLGERLDWRVEVPLRGPRDQRAWDAVIFGAGKPIGVEAETRLADIQRLERRIALKQRDSHVERVIVVVADTRWNRDALRTASSALALAFPVPRSTDRRAFQPTPGRHCTPTVRHMHGCTPSVQERATEVVRSSVGGHTARPGCSAPRCSAPALYRARSRIT
;
A
#
# COMPACT_ATOMS: atom_id res chain seq x y z
N MET A 1 20.48 -7.91 0.13
CA MET A 1 20.48 -6.49 0.55
C MET A 1 21.38 -5.73 -0.42
N PRO A 2 20.86 -4.88 -1.33
CA PRO A 2 21.70 -3.86 -1.94
C PRO A 2 22.06 -2.85 -0.84
N SER A 3 23.36 -2.68 -0.59
CA SER A 3 23.89 -1.69 0.35
C SER A 3 23.47 -0.27 -0.05
N ARG A 4 23.57 0.70 0.87
CA ARG A 4 23.38 2.12 0.52
C ARG A 4 24.34 2.55 -0.59
N GLU A 5 25.56 2.04 -0.53
CA GLU A 5 26.63 2.12 -1.52
C GLU A 5 26.16 1.71 -2.93
N GLY A 6 25.57 0.51 -3.07
CA GLY A 6 25.02 0.04 -4.34
C GLY A 6 23.89 0.93 -4.92
N ARG A 7 23.17 1.71 -4.10
CA ARG A 7 22.20 2.70 -4.60
C ARG A 7 22.88 3.93 -5.20
N PHE A 8 23.96 4.41 -4.59
CA PHE A 8 24.74 5.53 -5.14
C PHE A 8 25.46 5.13 -6.42
N GLU A 9 25.97 3.90 -6.51
CA GLU A 9 26.53 3.34 -7.75
C GLU A 9 25.47 3.24 -8.85
N GLN A 10 24.31 2.66 -8.57
CA GLN A 10 23.20 2.58 -9.52
C GLN A 10 22.72 3.95 -10.00
N ALA A 11 22.63 4.94 -9.10
CA ALA A 11 22.32 6.32 -9.45
C ALA A 11 23.40 6.94 -10.35
N THR A 12 24.68 6.68 -10.06
CA THR A 12 25.82 7.13 -10.88
C THR A 12 25.80 6.52 -12.27
N LEU A 13 25.51 5.22 -12.39
CA LEU A 13 25.36 4.51 -13.67
C LEU A 13 24.13 4.96 -14.45
N ALA A 14 23.03 5.32 -13.76
CA ALA A 14 21.86 5.93 -14.39
C ALA A 14 22.18 7.34 -14.92
N ALA A 15 22.85 8.18 -14.13
CA ALA A 15 23.27 9.52 -14.53
C ALA A 15 24.22 9.49 -15.74
N ARG A 16 25.23 8.60 -15.74
CA ARG A 16 26.14 8.42 -16.90
C ARG A 16 25.38 8.04 -18.18
N ARG A 17 24.44 7.09 -18.09
CA ARG A 17 23.57 6.72 -19.24
C ARG A 17 22.66 7.86 -19.70
N GLY A 18 22.19 8.69 -18.77
CA GLY A 18 21.44 9.90 -19.07
C GLY A 18 22.27 10.93 -19.83
N LEU A 19 23.52 11.17 -19.41
CA LEU A 19 24.44 12.10 -20.09
C LEU A 19 24.81 11.64 -21.50
N VAL A 20 25.03 10.34 -21.72
CA VAL A 20 25.28 9.79 -23.07
C VAL A 20 24.07 10.04 -23.98
N ARG A 21 22.85 9.70 -23.53
CA ARG A 21 21.62 9.91 -24.31
C ARG A 21 21.38 11.39 -24.61
N PHE A 22 21.57 12.26 -23.64
CA PHE A 22 21.48 13.71 -23.83
C PHE A 22 22.50 14.21 -24.87
N GLY A 23 23.74 13.70 -24.83
CA GLY A 23 24.77 13.99 -25.82
C GLY A 23 24.37 13.59 -27.24
N GLU A 24 23.79 12.41 -27.41
CA GLU A 24 23.25 11.94 -28.70
C GLU A 24 22.09 12.81 -29.21
N GLU A 25 21.18 13.23 -28.34
CA GLU A 25 20.06 14.12 -28.67
C GLU A 25 20.56 15.51 -29.10
N VAL A 26 21.49 16.10 -28.35
CA VAL A 26 22.16 17.37 -28.72
C VAL A 26 22.90 17.26 -30.05
N ARG A 27 23.65 16.17 -30.26
CA ARG A 27 24.39 15.94 -31.51
C ARG A 27 23.43 15.85 -32.70
N ARG A 28 22.31 15.15 -32.55
CA ARG A 28 21.29 15.00 -33.60
C ARG A 28 20.68 16.36 -33.93
N ALA A 29 20.11 17.05 -32.94
CA ALA A 29 19.51 18.38 -33.13
C ALA A 29 20.49 19.40 -33.74
N ARG A 30 21.77 19.36 -33.34
CA ARG A 30 22.82 20.21 -33.94
C ARG A 30 23.03 19.92 -35.42
N LEU A 31 23.08 18.65 -35.81
CA LEU A 31 23.29 18.24 -37.20
C LEU A 31 22.05 18.54 -38.06
N ASP A 32 20.85 18.30 -37.53
CA ASP A 32 19.58 18.62 -38.19
C ASP A 32 19.45 20.14 -38.42
N ALA A 33 19.95 20.96 -37.49
CA ALA A 33 20.04 22.42 -37.63
C ALA A 33 21.22 22.92 -38.48
N GLY A 34 22.04 22.02 -39.06
CA GLY A 34 23.20 22.37 -39.88
C GLY A 34 24.34 23.10 -39.13
N LEU A 35 24.38 23.02 -37.80
CA LEU A 35 25.31 23.77 -36.96
C LEU A 35 26.64 23.00 -36.76
N SER A 36 27.77 23.71 -36.82
CA SER A 36 29.06 23.16 -36.34
C SER A 36 29.15 23.20 -34.81
N GLN A 37 29.98 22.34 -34.22
CA GLN A 37 30.24 22.36 -32.76
C GLN A 37 30.78 23.72 -32.31
N THR A 38 31.58 24.41 -33.15
CA THR A 38 32.06 25.78 -32.89
C THR A 38 30.92 26.78 -32.83
N ARG A 39 29.98 26.73 -33.77
CA ARG A 39 28.83 27.65 -33.80
C ARG A 39 27.87 27.40 -32.63
N ALA A 40 27.58 26.15 -32.32
CA ALA A 40 26.78 25.79 -31.13
C ALA A 40 27.47 26.22 -29.83
N GLY A 41 28.80 26.04 -29.72
CA GLY A 41 29.59 26.47 -28.56
C GLY A 41 29.54 27.98 -28.34
N LEU A 42 29.78 28.77 -29.40
CA LEU A 42 29.67 30.23 -29.35
C LEU A 42 28.28 30.69 -28.88
N SER A 43 27.20 30.13 -29.43
CA SER A 43 25.83 30.44 -29.03
C SER A 43 25.51 30.05 -27.57
N ALA A 44 26.11 28.98 -27.06
CA ALA A 44 25.94 28.51 -25.68
C ALA A 44 26.92 29.14 -24.67
N GLY A 45 27.89 29.95 -25.12
CA GLY A 45 28.95 30.51 -24.29
C GLY A 45 29.95 29.47 -23.75
N VAL A 46 30.26 28.43 -24.53
CA VAL A 46 31.20 27.35 -24.18
C VAL A 46 32.15 27.02 -25.35
N SER A 47 33.26 26.33 -25.10
CA SER A 47 34.19 25.94 -26.18
C SER A 47 33.62 24.80 -27.04
N HIS A 48 34.04 24.73 -28.31
CA HIS A 48 33.69 23.60 -29.20
C HIS A 48 34.10 22.25 -28.59
N THR A 49 35.22 22.20 -27.85
CA THR A 49 35.71 21.01 -27.15
C THR A 49 34.76 20.61 -26.02
N GLN A 50 34.14 21.57 -25.33
CA GLN A 50 33.12 21.30 -24.33
C GLN A 50 31.85 20.74 -25.00
N VAL A 51 31.40 21.31 -26.13
CA VAL A 51 30.30 20.75 -26.93
C VAL A 51 30.60 19.30 -27.34
N SER A 52 31.80 19.03 -27.84
CA SER A 52 32.23 17.68 -28.24
C SER A 52 32.19 16.68 -27.07
N ARG A 53 32.65 17.06 -25.87
CA ARG A 53 32.55 16.22 -24.66
C ARG A 53 31.13 16.03 -24.15
N ILE A 54 30.21 16.97 -24.42
CA ILE A 54 28.78 16.83 -24.12
C ILE A 54 28.16 15.82 -25.07
N GLU A 55 28.40 15.96 -26.38
CA GLU A 55 27.91 15.04 -27.41
C GLU A 55 28.40 13.60 -27.23
N ALA A 56 29.60 13.43 -26.67
CA ALA A 56 30.16 12.13 -26.30
C ALA A 56 29.73 11.61 -24.92
N GLY A 57 28.94 12.37 -24.14
CA GLY A 57 28.54 12.00 -22.77
C GLY A 57 29.69 11.88 -21.77
N SER A 58 30.88 12.39 -22.08
CA SER A 58 32.13 12.14 -21.35
C SER A 58 32.46 13.18 -20.26
N SER A 59 31.67 14.26 -20.15
CA SER A 59 31.83 15.27 -19.10
C SER A 59 31.17 14.87 -17.77
N ALA A 60 31.94 14.27 -16.86
CA ALA A 60 31.44 13.85 -15.54
C ALA A 60 31.00 15.00 -14.60
N HIS A 61 31.50 16.22 -14.81
CA HIS A 61 31.33 17.37 -13.90
C HIS A 61 30.68 18.59 -14.56
N ILE A 62 29.84 18.39 -15.58
CA ILE A 62 29.17 19.50 -16.26
C ILE A 62 27.95 20.00 -15.48
N GLY A 63 27.85 21.32 -15.32
CA GLY A 63 26.72 21.94 -14.63
C GLY A 63 25.43 21.89 -15.45
N ILE A 64 24.29 21.74 -14.78
CA ILE A 64 22.94 21.76 -15.39
C ILE A 64 22.72 23.00 -16.26
N VAL A 65 23.19 24.17 -15.82
CA VAL A 65 23.09 25.43 -16.57
C VAL A 65 23.85 25.38 -17.90
N GLN A 66 24.99 24.68 -17.97
CA GLN A 66 25.76 24.52 -19.20
C GLN A 66 25.07 23.54 -20.16
N LEU A 67 24.50 22.45 -19.64
CA LEU A 67 23.67 21.53 -20.43
C LEU A 67 22.46 22.26 -21.04
N ALA A 68 21.76 23.07 -20.24
CA ALA A 68 20.61 23.86 -20.71
C ALA A 68 20.99 24.87 -21.80
N ARG A 69 22.12 25.58 -21.66
CA ARG A 69 22.61 26.51 -22.68
C ARG A 69 22.96 25.80 -24.00
N VAL A 70 23.59 24.63 -23.94
CA VAL A 70 23.94 23.86 -25.13
C VAL A 70 22.70 23.25 -25.80
N ALA A 71 21.71 22.80 -25.01
CA ALA A 71 20.41 22.39 -25.54
C ALA A 71 19.71 23.56 -26.26
N ALA A 72 19.58 24.72 -25.62
CA ALA A 72 18.95 25.89 -26.21
C ALA A 72 19.65 26.38 -27.49
N ALA A 73 20.99 26.32 -27.54
CA ALA A 73 21.79 26.67 -28.71
C ALA A 73 21.56 25.75 -29.93
N VAL A 74 20.94 24.58 -29.75
CA VAL A 74 20.55 23.64 -30.82
C VAL A 74 19.04 23.48 -30.94
N GLY A 75 18.24 24.35 -30.30
CA GLY A 75 16.78 24.36 -30.40
C GLY A 75 16.05 23.39 -29.46
N LEU A 76 16.72 22.83 -28.45
CA LEU A 76 16.14 21.94 -27.44
C LEU A 76 15.89 22.66 -26.11
N ASP A 77 14.90 22.22 -25.35
CA ASP A 77 14.64 22.66 -23.96
C ASP A 77 14.96 21.53 -22.97
N LEU A 78 15.64 21.87 -21.86
CA LEU A 78 16.11 20.91 -20.86
C LEU A 78 15.20 20.90 -19.60
N SER A 79 14.22 20.00 -19.58
CA SER A 79 13.39 19.74 -18.39
C SER A 79 14.00 18.65 -17.50
N ILE A 80 14.45 19.02 -16.30
CA ILE A 80 14.87 18.07 -15.24
C ILE A 80 13.73 17.85 -14.24
N ARG A 81 13.43 16.59 -13.92
CA ARG A 81 12.42 16.21 -12.92
C ARG A 81 12.98 15.12 -12.01
N ALA A 82 12.85 15.33 -10.70
CA ALA A 82 13.11 14.29 -9.71
C ALA A 82 11.86 13.41 -9.59
N TYR A 83 12.00 12.13 -9.89
CA TYR A 83 10.97 11.12 -9.61
C TYR A 83 11.30 10.44 -8.28
N PRO A 84 10.31 10.00 -7.49
CA PRO A 84 10.58 9.01 -6.46
C PRO A 84 11.26 7.81 -7.12
N GLY A 85 12.36 7.34 -6.54
CA GLY A 85 13.01 6.11 -7.01
C GLY A 85 12.03 4.93 -6.99
N PRO A 86 12.30 3.85 -7.74
CA PRO A 86 11.49 2.64 -7.64
C PRO A 86 11.34 2.25 -6.18
N ASP A 87 10.10 1.94 -5.76
CA ASP A 87 9.80 1.66 -4.35
C ASP A 87 10.83 0.65 -3.84
N PRO A 88 11.63 1.01 -2.83
CA PRO A 88 12.79 0.23 -2.48
C PRO A 88 12.32 -1.14 -2.03
N ILE A 89 12.94 -2.21 -2.60
CA ILE A 89 12.81 -3.62 -2.18
C ILE A 89 12.45 -3.65 -0.70
N ARG A 90 11.19 -4.02 -0.43
CA ARG A 90 10.39 -3.66 0.76
C ARG A 90 11.24 -3.37 1.98
N ASP A 91 11.08 -2.18 2.56
CA ASP A 91 11.79 -1.82 3.80
C ASP A 91 11.55 -2.91 4.87
N LEU A 92 12.58 -3.25 5.66
CA LEU A 92 12.51 -4.35 6.63
C LEU A 92 11.34 -4.19 7.60
N GLY A 93 10.96 -2.97 7.95
CA GLY A 93 9.78 -2.63 8.74
C GLY A 93 8.47 -2.95 8.03
N HIS A 94 8.36 -2.72 6.72
CA HIS A 94 7.19 -3.12 5.92
C HIS A 94 7.08 -4.65 5.84
N LEU A 95 8.18 -5.37 5.57
CA LEU A 95 8.19 -6.85 5.61
C LEU A 95 7.81 -7.39 7.00
N ARG A 96 8.39 -6.83 8.07
CA ARG A 96 8.05 -7.18 9.46
C ARG A 96 6.59 -6.82 9.80
N LEU A 97 6.03 -5.77 9.23
CA LEU A 97 4.64 -5.38 9.46
C LEU A 97 3.68 -6.42 8.86
N LEU A 98 3.93 -6.84 7.61
CA LEU A 98 3.18 -7.90 6.94
C LEU A 98 3.33 -9.25 7.64
N GLU A 99 4.54 -9.67 8.02
CA GLU A 99 4.73 -10.97 8.66
C GLU A 99 4.07 -11.03 10.05
N ARG A 100 4.14 -9.95 10.84
CA ARG A 100 3.39 -9.84 12.10
C ARG A 100 1.87 -9.88 11.91
N PHE A 101 1.36 -9.35 10.80
CA PHE A 101 -0.06 -9.43 10.48
C PHE A 101 -0.44 -10.84 10.03
N ARG A 102 0.37 -11.46 9.16
CA ARG A 102 0.22 -12.87 8.75
C ARG A 102 0.19 -13.81 9.95
N SER A 103 1.04 -13.62 10.95
CA SER A 103 1.03 -14.42 12.19
C SER A 103 -0.22 -14.24 13.08
N THR A 104 -1.13 -13.33 12.73
CA THR A 104 -2.46 -13.21 13.39
C THR A 104 -3.60 -13.83 12.57
N LEU A 105 -3.32 -14.33 11.37
CA LEU A 105 -4.31 -15.03 10.55
C LEU A 105 -4.39 -16.50 10.99
N GLY A 106 -5.60 -17.06 10.96
CA GLY A 106 -5.81 -18.47 11.26
C GLY A 106 -5.24 -19.38 10.15
N GLU A 107 -4.76 -20.57 10.54
CA GLU A 107 -4.06 -21.54 9.66
C GLU A 107 -4.85 -21.98 8.42
N ARG A 108 -6.17 -21.78 8.40
CA ARG A 108 -7.06 -22.11 7.27
C ARG A 108 -7.07 -21.05 6.16
N LEU A 109 -6.32 -19.95 6.30
CA LEU A 109 -6.24 -18.86 5.33
C LEU A 109 -4.95 -18.95 4.51
N ASP A 110 -5.05 -19.02 3.19
CA ASP A 110 -3.90 -18.94 2.27
C ASP A 110 -3.46 -17.48 2.10
N TRP A 111 -2.15 -17.26 1.94
CA TRP A 111 -1.50 -15.95 1.98
C TRP A 111 -0.48 -15.83 0.85
N ARG A 112 -0.67 -14.84 -0.03
CA ARG A 112 0.26 -14.56 -1.14
C ARG A 112 0.69 -13.10 -1.10
N VAL A 113 1.98 -12.85 -1.30
CA VAL A 113 2.58 -11.51 -1.37
C VAL A 113 2.79 -11.07 -2.81
N GLU A 114 2.88 -9.77 -3.06
CA GLU A 114 3.14 -9.18 -4.39
C GLU A 114 2.17 -9.70 -5.46
N VAL A 115 0.86 -9.69 -5.17
CA VAL A 115 -0.13 -10.24 -6.11
C VAL A 115 -0.44 -9.18 -7.17
N PRO A 116 -0.04 -9.35 -8.44
CA PRO A 116 -0.18 -8.33 -9.46
C PRO A 116 -1.65 -8.10 -9.84
N LEU A 117 -1.96 -6.86 -10.21
CA LEU A 117 -3.20 -6.54 -10.89
C LEU A 117 -3.14 -7.08 -12.33
N ARG A 118 -4.30 -7.40 -12.92
CA ARG A 118 -4.36 -8.12 -14.21
C ARG A 118 -3.95 -7.21 -15.37
N GLY A 119 -2.72 -7.37 -15.86
CA GLY A 119 -2.32 -6.91 -17.20
C GLY A 119 -0.81 -6.98 -17.42
N PRO A 120 -0.32 -7.37 -18.61
CA PRO A 120 1.12 -7.54 -18.89
C PRO A 120 1.94 -6.23 -18.90
N ARG A 121 1.32 -5.09 -18.54
CA ARG A 121 1.96 -3.78 -18.37
C ARG A 121 1.49 -3.05 -17.10
N ASP A 122 0.63 -3.66 -16.29
CA ASP A 122 0.23 -3.08 -15.01
C ASP A 122 1.28 -3.45 -13.95
N GLN A 123 2.01 -2.45 -13.46
CA GLN A 123 3.05 -2.63 -12.44
C GLN A 123 2.48 -2.56 -11.01
N ARG A 124 1.16 -2.39 -10.86
CA ARG A 124 0.50 -2.38 -9.55
C ARG A 124 0.34 -3.81 -9.04
N ALA A 125 0.66 -4.01 -7.77
CA ALA A 125 0.37 -5.25 -7.03
C ALA A 125 -0.31 -4.90 -5.70
N TRP A 126 -1.00 -5.87 -5.10
CA TRP A 126 -1.34 -5.85 -3.68
C TRP A 126 -0.13 -6.30 -2.85
N ASP A 127 0.15 -5.63 -1.73
CA ASP A 127 1.26 -6.03 -0.86
C ASP A 127 1.10 -7.48 -0.39
N ALA A 128 -0.14 -7.88 -0.08
CA ALA A 128 -0.57 -9.27 0.00
C ALA A 128 -2.06 -9.46 -0.30
N VAL A 129 -2.48 -10.71 -0.50
CA VAL A 129 -3.88 -11.13 -0.63
C VAL A 129 -4.13 -12.36 0.24
N ILE A 130 -5.24 -12.34 0.97
CA ILE A 130 -5.74 -13.44 1.80
C ILE A 130 -6.82 -14.20 1.03
N PHE A 131 -6.76 -15.53 1.07
CA PHE A 131 -7.73 -16.45 0.47
C PHE A 131 -8.27 -17.43 1.54
N GLY A 132 -9.35 -18.16 1.23
CA GLY A 132 -9.90 -19.24 2.08
C GLY A 132 -11.17 -18.90 2.87
N ALA A 133 -11.65 -17.65 2.83
CA ALA A 133 -12.86 -17.20 3.54
C ALA A 133 -13.93 -16.59 2.61
N GLY A 134 -13.99 -17.02 1.35
CA GLY A 134 -14.85 -16.45 0.30
C GLY A 134 -14.04 -15.66 -0.74
N LYS A 135 -14.50 -14.46 -1.10
CA LYS A 135 -13.77 -13.61 -2.07
C LYS A 135 -12.41 -13.16 -1.51
N PRO A 136 -11.38 -12.99 -2.35
CA PRO A 136 -10.05 -12.56 -1.90
C PRO A 136 -10.09 -11.21 -1.19
N ILE A 137 -9.25 -11.05 -0.17
CA ILE A 137 -9.11 -9.81 0.59
C ILE A 137 -7.74 -9.21 0.30
N GLY A 138 -7.70 -8.00 -0.26
CA GLY A 138 -6.46 -7.27 -0.51
C GLY A 138 -5.88 -6.71 0.78
N VAL A 139 -4.56 -6.63 0.87
CA VAL A 139 -3.83 -6.11 2.02
C VAL A 139 -2.80 -5.10 1.54
N GLU A 140 -2.78 -3.93 2.19
CA GLU A 140 -1.76 -2.89 1.99
C GLU A 140 -1.13 -2.55 3.35
N ALA A 141 0.20 -2.36 3.38
CA ALA A 141 0.95 -2.17 4.62
C ALA A 141 1.70 -0.83 4.68
N GLU A 142 1.25 0.05 5.59
CA GLU A 142 1.78 1.40 5.75
C GLU A 142 2.66 1.52 6.99
N THR A 143 3.97 1.67 6.80
CA THR A 143 4.90 1.97 7.90
C THR A 143 4.74 3.41 8.39
N ARG A 144 4.32 4.35 7.52
CA ARG A 144 4.06 5.75 7.87
C ARG A 144 2.90 6.36 7.06
N LEU A 145 1.83 6.75 7.75
CA LEU A 145 0.75 7.54 7.15
C LEU A 145 1.21 9.00 6.98
N ALA A 146 1.34 9.46 5.74
CA ALA A 146 1.70 10.84 5.41
C ALA A 146 0.54 11.61 4.76
N ASP A 147 -0.09 11.00 3.75
CA ASP A 147 -1.22 11.58 3.01
C ASP A 147 -2.31 10.50 2.88
N ILE A 148 -3.40 10.71 3.62
CA ILE A 148 -4.49 9.75 3.75
C ILE A 148 -5.41 9.79 2.53
N GLN A 149 -5.62 10.96 1.92
CA GLN A 149 -6.42 11.07 0.69
C GLN A 149 -5.72 10.39 -0.50
N ARG A 150 -4.39 10.52 -0.58
CA ARG A 150 -3.59 9.80 -1.58
C ARG A 150 -3.61 8.29 -1.35
N LEU A 151 -3.56 7.86 -0.09
CA LEU A 151 -3.68 6.44 0.28
C LEU A 151 -5.04 5.87 -0.13
N GLU A 152 -6.14 6.54 0.25
CA GLU A 152 -7.51 6.20 -0.15
C GLU A 152 -7.65 6.08 -1.67
N ARG A 153 -7.19 7.09 -2.43
CA ARG A 153 -7.21 7.07 -3.89
C ARG A 153 -6.42 5.90 -4.49
N ARG A 154 -5.23 5.60 -3.94
CA ARG A 154 -4.41 4.47 -4.38
C ARG A 154 -5.12 3.14 -4.14
N ILE A 155 -5.70 2.94 -2.95
CA ILE A 155 -6.42 1.74 -2.57
C ILE A 155 -7.68 1.56 -3.42
N ALA A 156 -8.50 2.60 -3.57
CA ALA A 156 -9.74 2.54 -4.34
C ALA A 156 -9.48 2.17 -5.81
N LEU A 157 -8.40 2.70 -6.41
CA LEU A 157 -7.97 2.29 -7.76
C LEU A 157 -7.51 0.83 -7.80
N LYS A 158 -6.74 0.35 -6.81
CA LYS A 158 -6.35 -1.07 -6.76
C LYS A 158 -7.57 -2.00 -6.58
N GLN A 159 -8.54 -1.61 -5.76
CA GLN A 159 -9.76 -2.37 -5.48
C GLN A 159 -10.65 -2.46 -6.72
N ARG A 160 -10.94 -1.32 -7.37
CA ARG A 160 -11.74 -1.27 -8.61
C ARG A 160 -11.13 -2.11 -9.74
N ASP A 161 -9.81 -2.11 -9.85
CA ASP A 161 -9.08 -2.75 -10.96
C ASP A 161 -8.64 -4.19 -10.61
N SER A 162 -9.16 -4.80 -9.53
CA SER A 162 -8.84 -6.18 -9.14
C SER A 162 -10.07 -6.95 -8.64
N HIS A 163 -9.87 -8.23 -8.31
CA HIS A 163 -10.95 -9.13 -7.87
C HIS A 163 -11.13 -9.19 -6.35
N VAL A 164 -10.54 -8.24 -5.60
CA VAL A 164 -10.71 -8.19 -4.14
C VAL A 164 -11.96 -7.41 -3.77
N GLU A 165 -12.83 -7.99 -2.97
CA GLU A 165 -14.05 -7.30 -2.52
C GLU A 165 -13.77 -6.37 -1.32
N ARG A 166 -12.80 -6.75 -0.48
CA ARG A 166 -12.45 -6.07 0.75
C ARG A 166 -10.97 -5.77 0.77
N VAL A 167 -10.59 -4.69 1.45
CA VAL A 167 -9.20 -4.29 1.66
C VAL A 167 -8.95 -4.10 3.15
N ILE A 168 -7.82 -4.62 3.63
CA ILE A 168 -7.29 -4.36 4.98
C ILE A 168 -6.06 -3.46 4.86
N VAL A 169 -6.10 -2.30 5.53
CA VAL A 169 -4.94 -1.41 5.65
C VAL A 169 -4.23 -1.70 6.97
N VAL A 170 -3.05 -2.31 6.89
CA VAL A 170 -2.22 -2.66 8.04
C VAL A 170 -1.28 -1.49 8.31
N VAL A 171 -1.41 -0.81 9.45
CA VAL A 171 -0.61 0.37 9.78
C VAL A 171 0.36 0.07 10.91
N ALA A 172 1.63 0.47 10.79
CA ALA A 172 2.58 0.35 11.89
C ALA A 172 2.15 1.18 13.11
N ASP A 173 2.24 0.61 14.31
CA ASP A 173 1.77 1.25 15.54
C ASP A 173 2.78 2.27 16.11
N THR A 174 3.03 3.34 15.36
CA THR A 174 3.89 4.46 15.76
C THR A 174 3.06 5.58 16.37
N ARG A 175 3.68 6.45 17.18
CA ARG A 175 3.02 7.67 17.70
C ARG A 175 2.46 8.51 16.54
N TRP A 176 3.28 8.74 15.52
CA TRP A 176 2.89 9.47 14.30
C TRP A 176 1.63 8.88 13.65
N ASN A 177 1.60 7.57 13.42
CA ASN A 177 0.45 6.93 12.78
C ASN A 177 -0.79 6.96 13.68
N ARG A 178 -0.64 6.78 15.00
CA ARG A 178 -1.76 6.97 15.95
C ARG A 178 -2.29 8.40 15.94
N ASP A 179 -1.42 9.38 15.79
CA ASP A 179 -1.80 10.80 15.74
C ASP A 179 -2.53 11.12 14.42
N ALA A 180 -2.00 10.66 13.28
CA ALA A 180 -2.65 10.77 11.97
C ALA A 180 -4.03 10.08 11.92
N LEU A 181 -4.14 8.85 12.46
CA LEU A 181 -5.41 8.11 12.55
C LEU A 181 -6.45 8.78 13.45
N ARG A 182 -6.04 9.52 14.49
CA ARG A 182 -6.99 10.31 15.30
C ARG A 182 -7.50 11.52 14.51
N THR A 183 -6.60 12.24 13.84
CA THR A 183 -6.94 13.43 13.04
C THR A 183 -7.88 13.11 11.88
N ALA A 184 -7.66 12.00 11.17
CA ALA A 184 -8.46 11.61 10.00
C ALA A 184 -9.58 10.60 10.31
N SER A 185 -9.92 10.40 11.58
CA SER A 185 -10.82 9.31 12.01
C SER A 185 -12.21 9.35 11.37
N SER A 186 -12.75 10.53 11.07
CA SER A 186 -14.04 10.71 10.40
C SER A 186 -14.01 10.32 8.92
N ALA A 187 -12.98 10.75 8.17
CA ALA A 187 -12.81 10.42 6.76
C ALA A 187 -12.53 8.92 6.59
N LEU A 188 -11.57 8.39 7.34
CA LEU A 188 -11.22 6.98 7.30
C LEU A 188 -12.37 6.06 7.76
N ALA A 189 -13.22 6.46 8.70
CA ALA A 189 -14.35 5.63 9.13
C ALA A 189 -15.42 5.44 8.04
N LEU A 190 -15.49 6.32 7.04
CA LEU A 190 -16.40 6.18 5.89
C LEU A 190 -15.83 5.22 4.83
N ALA A 191 -14.55 5.34 4.50
CA ALA A 191 -13.88 4.47 3.53
C ALA A 191 -13.50 3.09 4.10
N PHE A 192 -13.15 3.04 5.38
CA PHE A 192 -12.69 1.87 6.13
C PHE A 192 -13.35 1.83 7.51
N PRO A 193 -14.58 1.28 7.62
CA PRO A 193 -15.30 1.20 8.88
C PRO A 193 -14.48 0.51 9.98
N VAL A 194 -14.10 1.29 10.99
CA VAL A 194 -13.34 0.82 12.15
C VAL A 194 -14.32 0.25 13.18
N PRO A 195 -14.18 -1.02 13.61
CA PRO A 195 -14.96 -1.55 14.72
C PRO A 195 -14.74 -0.70 15.98
N ARG A 196 -15.83 -0.26 16.62
CA ARG A 196 -15.77 0.61 17.80
C ARG A 196 -15.29 -0.10 19.08
N SER A 197 -15.10 -1.41 19.05
CA SER A 197 -14.54 -2.19 20.16
C SER A 197 -13.01 -2.08 20.21
N THR A 198 -12.51 -1.17 21.06
CA THR A 198 -11.20 -1.36 21.71
C THR A 198 -11.27 -2.55 22.65
N ASP A 199 -11.18 -3.77 22.13
CA ASP A 199 -10.95 -4.95 22.96
C ASP A 199 -9.45 -5.15 23.16
N ARG A 200 -8.98 -4.67 24.31
CA ARG A 200 -7.55 -4.53 24.62
C ARG A 200 -6.98 -5.79 25.29
N ARG A 201 -7.56 -6.96 25.02
CA ARG A 201 -7.24 -8.24 25.67
C ARG A 201 -6.90 -9.35 24.67
N ALA A 202 -5.91 -10.15 25.09
CA ALA A 202 -5.51 -11.44 24.52
C ALA A 202 -4.82 -11.46 23.13
N PHE A 203 -3.65 -10.81 23.02
CA PHE A 203 -2.46 -11.56 22.59
C PHE A 203 -1.21 -11.01 23.29
N GLN A 204 -0.81 -11.65 24.39
CA GLN A 204 0.41 -11.34 25.12
C GLN A 204 1.53 -12.31 24.71
N PRO A 205 2.61 -11.85 24.06
CA PRO A 205 3.94 -12.38 24.31
C PRO A 205 4.50 -11.71 25.57
N THR A 206 5.16 -12.50 26.43
CA THR A 206 5.86 -12.05 27.65
C THR A 206 7.00 -11.07 27.34
N PRO A 207 7.48 -10.27 28.33
CA PRO A 207 8.11 -8.99 28.04
C PRO A 207 9.57 -9.08 27.59
N GLY A 208 9.81 -8.75 26.32
CA GLY A 208 11.09 -8.27 25.78
C GLY A 208 10.83 -7.02 24.94
N ARG A 209 11.46 -5.88 25.29
CA ARG A 209 11.15 -4.51 24.84
C ARG A 209 10.98 -4.32 23.31
N HIS A 210 9.80 -4.62 22.76
CA HIS A 210 9.51 -4.39 21.33
C HIS A 210 8.10 -3.82 21.10
N CYS A 211 7.95 -3.04 20.03
CA CYS A 211 6.74 -2.29 19.71
C CYS A 211 5.58 -3.23 19.35
N THR A 212 4.49 -3.17 20.12
CA THR A 212 3.25 -3.93 19.86
C THR A 212 2.71 -3.65 18.45
N PRO A 213 2.22 -4.67 17.72
CA PRO A 213 1.33 -4.44 16.59
C PRO A 213 -0.05 -4.02 17.12
N THR A 214 -0.62 -2.94 16.58
CA THR A 214 -2.07 -2.72 16.62
C THR A 214 -2.64 -3.30 15.33
N VAL A 215 -3.08 -4.56 15.37
CA VAL A 215 -3.85 -5.17 14.27
C VAL A 215 -5.27 -4.63 14.35
N ARG A 216 -5.79 -4.09 13.24
CA ARG A 216 -7.19 -3.66 13.12
C ARG A 216 -7.84 -4.43 11.99
N HIS A 217 -8.74 -5.33 12.34
CA HIS A 217 -9.67 -5.91 11.37
C HIS A 217 -10.68 -4.83 10.96
N MET A 218 -10.92 -4.69 9.66
CA MET A 218 -11.83 -3.70 9.10
C MET A 218 -12.72 -4.38 8.06
N HIS A 219 -14.00 -3.99 8.04
CA HIS A 219 -14.96 -4.45 7.05
C HIS A 219 -15.52 -3.25 6.29
N GLY A 220 -15.01 -3.03 5.07
CA GLY A 220 -15.70 -2.20 4.09
C GLY A 220 -16.99 -2.91 3.68
N CYS A 221 -18.12 -2.29 3.98
CA CYS A 221 -19.42 -2.70 3.46
C CYS A 221 -19.85 -1.67 2.43
N THR A 222 -19.78 -2.00 1.14
CA THR A 222 -20.45 -1.20 0.12
C THR A 222 -21.95 -1.37 0.29
N PRO A 223 -22.76 -0.30 0.35
CA PRO A 223 -24.21 -0.43 0.34
C PRO A 223 -24.63 -0.98 -1.03
N SER A 224 -24.89 -2.28 -1.09
CA SER A 224 -25.44 -2.92 -2.28
C SER A 224 -26.90 -2.51 -2.46
N VAL A 225 -27.24 -2.27 -3.72
CA VAL A 225 -28.60 -2.15 -4.28
C VAL A 225 -29.61 -3.05 -3.56
N GLN A 226 -30.81 -2.50 -3.32
CA GLN A 226 -31.96 -3.21 -2.76
C GLN A 226 -32.35 -4.41 -3.64
N GLU A 227 -32.56 -5.60 -3.06
CA GLU A 227 -33.92 -6.13 -2.82
C GLU A 227 -33.94 -7.56 -2.23
N ARG A 228 -34.81 -7.73 -1.22
CA ARG A 228 -35.65 -8.91 -0.88
C ARG A 228 -35.07 -10.34 -1.04
N ALA A 229 -34.80 -11.00 0.09
CA ALA A 229 -35.14 -12.42 0.32
C ALA A 229 -35.27 -12.76 1.82
N THR A 230 -36.42 -13.36 2.20
CA THR A 230 -36.69 -14.27 3.34
C THR A 230 -36.14 -14.02 4.76
N GLU A 231 -37.05 -13.64 5.68
CA GLU A 231 -37.55 -14.47 6.82
C GLU A 231 -36.52 -15.37 7.58
N VAL A 232 -36.34 -15.31 8.92
CA VAL A 232 -37.25 -15.87 9.96
C VAL A 232 -36.81 -15.46 11.41
N VAL A 233 -37.76 -14.89 12.19
CA VAL A 233 -38.02 -15.05 13.65
C VAL A 233 -36.92 -14.79 14.73
N ARG A 234 -37.13 -13.75 15.58
CA ARG A 234 -37.59 -13.88 17.01
C ARG A 234 -37.91 -12.55 17.73
N SER A 235 -39.14 -12.48 18.29
CA SER A 235 -39.61 -11.78 19.53
C SER A 235 -39.13 -10.35 19.88
N SER A 236 -40.04 -9.42 20.21
CA SER A 236 -40.60 -9.37 21.59
C SER A 236 -41.79 -8.39 21.82
N VAL A 237 -42.74 -8.86 22.65
CA VAL A 237 -43.55 -8.15 23.67
C VAL A 237 -44.68 -7.14 23.30
N GLY A 238 -45.90 -7.46 23.80
CA GLY A 238 -46.99 -6.53 24.16
C GLY A 238 -48.23 -6.55 23.24
N GLY A 239 -49.47 -6.82 23.69
CA GLY A 239 -49.99 -7.27 25.00
C GLY A 239 -51.53 -7.29 25.03
N HIS A 240 -52.15 -7.84 26.10
CA HIS A 240 -53.62 -7.87 26.40
C HIS A 240 -54.49 -8.72 25.43
N THR A 241 -55.57 -9.45 25.81
CA THR A 241 -56.37 -9.61 27.05
C THR A 241 -57.14 -10.96 27.04
N ALA A 242 -57.39 -11.58 28.22
CA ALA A 242 -58.53 -12.45 28.64
C ALA A 242 -59.07 -13.59 27.69
N ARG A 243 -59.61 -14.76 28.11
CA ARG A 243 -60.03 -15.33 29.42
C ARG A 243 -60.00 -16.92 29.34
N PRO A 244 -60.67 -17.77 30.17
CA PRO A 244 -60.03 -18.97 30.74
C PRO A 244 -60.45 -20.33 30.16
N GLY A 245 -59.74 -21.42 30.53
CA GLY A 245 -60.24 -22.79 30.39
C GLY A 245 -59.29 -23.95 30.77
N CYS A 246 -59.68 -24.72 31.79
CA CYS A 246 -59.43 -26.16 32.02
C CYS A 246 -58.00 -26.75 32.22
N SER A 247 -57.81 -27.27 33.44
CA SER A 247 -57.30 -28.60 33.84
C SER A 247 -55.87 -29.06 33.48
N ALA A 248 -55.09 -29.34 34.54
CA ALA A 248 -53.89 -30.18 34.51
C ALA A 248 -54.21 -31.69 34.31
N PRO A 249 -53.19 -32.52 34.09
CA PRO A 249 -52.78 -33.38 35.21
C PRO A 249 -51.27 -33.39 35.51
N ARG A 250 -50.94 -33.95 36.67
CA ARG A 250 -49.58 -34.16 37.20
C ARG A 250 -48.91 -35.36 36.49
N CYS A 251 -47.56 -35.38 36.42
CA CYS A 251 -46.77 -36.55 36.90
C CYS A 251 -45.24 -36.33 36.90
N SER A 252 -44.64 -36.67 38.05
CA SER A 252 -43.29 -37.26 38.25
C SER A 252 -42.04 -36.78 37.48
N ALA A 253 -41.10 -36.19 38.22
CA ALA A 253 -39.66 -36.50 38.10
C ALA A 253 -39.39 -37.89 38.74
N PRO A 254 -38.32 -38.63 38.39
CA PRO A 254 -36.92 -38.24 38.65
C PRO A 254 -36.04 -38.36 37.35
N ALA A 255 -34.69 -38.32 37.34
CA ALA A 255 -33.71 -38.42 38.42
C ALA A 255 -32.37 -37.67 38.17
N LEU A 256 -31.55 -37.68 39.22
CA LEU A 256 -30.14 -37.28 39.29
C LEU A 256 -29.21 -38.33 38.64
N TYR A 257 -28.14 -37.87 37.96
CA TYR A 257 -26.88 -38.63 37.97
C TYR A 257 -25.68 -37.69 38.13
N ARG A 258 -24.82 -38.02 39.10
CA ARG A 258 -23.63 -37.26 39.48
C ARG A 258 -22.57 -38.29 39.87
N ALA A 259 -21.49 -38.41 39.11
CA ALA A 259 -20.37 -39.30 39.45
C ALA A 259 -19.05 -38.53 39.45
N ARG A 260 -18.26 -38.76 40.50
CA ARG A 260 -16.94 -38.15 40.72
C ARG A 260 -15.84 -39.16 40.34
N SER A 261 -14.78 -38.62 39.72
CA SER A 261 -13.37 -38.71 40.17
C SER A 261 -12.85 -39.97 40.89
N ARG A 262 -11.81 -40.59 40.32
CA ARG A 262 -10.49 -40.96 40.92
C ARG A 262 -9.63 -41.62 39.82
N ILE A 263 -8.42 -41.14 39.53
CA ILE A 263 -7.13 -41.45 40.19
C ILE A 263 -6.77 -42.95 40.11
N THR A 264 -5.93 -43.27 39.12
CA THR A 264 -4.55 -43.79 39.30
C THR A 264 -3.68 -43.21 38.19
#